data_AF-A0A973F7P3-F1
#
_entry.id   AF-A0A973F7P3-F1
#
_cell.length_a   1.000
_cell.length_b   1.000
_cell.length_c   1.000
_cell.angle_alpha   90.00
_cell.angle_beta   90.00
_cell.angle_gamma   90.00
#
_symmetry.space_group_name_H-M   'P 1'
#
loop_
_entity.id
_entity.type
_entity.pdbx_description
1 polymer ?
#
loop_
_entity_poly.entity_id
_entity_poly.type
_entity_poly.pdbx_seq_one_letter_code
_entity_poly.pdbx_strand_id
1 'polypeptide(L)'
;YQFLSNVYFFNGNAPDVPPLVHTFEQVETQSVNPSLWRAEISNPTAGQTLILKQTYHPGWQAYALASTGTPGLFQDLSTIFLGKKLTDHILVDNWANGWSLSQSNLQIIVIFTPQLLEYTGFLLLCNMVLILLIYLKTHA
;
A
#
# COMPACT_ATOMS: atom_id res chain seq x y z
N TYR A 1 16.78 -6.14 -7.95
CA TYR A 1 16.56 -7.21 -6.96
C TYR A 1 15.78 -8.35 -7.61
N GLN A 2 16.49 -9.36 -8.11
CA GLN A 2 15.93 -10.66 -8.49
C GLN A 2 16.24 -11.63 -7.36
N PHE A 3 15.24 -11.99 -6.56
CA PHE A 3 15.44 -12.98 -5.51
C PHE A 3 14.32 -14.01 -5.55
N LEU A 4 14.63 -15.09 -6.29
CA LEU A 4 14.15 -16.47 -6.13
C LEU A 4 12.64 -16.67 -5.92
N SER A 5 11.86 -16.65 -7.00
CA SER A 5 10.42 -16.90 -6.93
C SER A 5 9.93 -18.13 -7.72
N ASN A 6 10.82 -19.01 -8.20
CA ASN A 6 10.38 -20.11 -9.05
C ASN A 6 10.94 -21.46 -8.61
N VAL A 7 10.04 -22.36 -8.17
CA VAL A 7 10.26 -23.80 -8.21
C VAL A 7 9.08 -24.43 -8.96
N TYR A 8 9.36 -25.06 -10.10
CA TYR A 8 8.37 -25.75 -10.93
C TYR A 8 8.62 -27.25 -10.92
N PHE A 9 7.56 -28.06 -10.92
CA PHE A 9 7.62 -29.44 -11.36
C PHE A 9 6.99 -29.54 -12.74
N PHE A 10 7.71 -30.19 -13.66
CA PHE A 10 7.29 -30.36 -15.03
C PHE A 10 7.17 -31.85 -15.34
N ASN A 11 6.04 -32.26 -15.93
CA ASN A 11 5.79 -33.64 -16.34
C ASN A 11 5.49 -33.65 -17.85
N GLY A 12 6.53 -33.84 -18.68
CA GLY A 12 6.54 -33.76 -20.15
C GLY A 12 7.90 -33.34 -20.72
N ASN A 13 7.98 -32.90 -21.99
CA ASN A 13 9.15 -32.19 -22.57
C ASN A 13 9.00 -30.66 -22.46
N ALA A 14 10.02 -29.97 -21.90
CA ALA A 14 9.94 -28.58 -21.46
C ALA A 14 9.49 -27.62 -22.57
N PRO A 15 8.70 -26.56 -22.28
CA PRO A 15 8.33 -25.60 -23.30
C PRO A 15 9.54 -24.74 -23.72
N ASP A 16 9.72 -24.58 -25.04
CA ASP A 16 10.82 -23.82 -25.67
C ASP A 16 10.75 -22.29 -25.47
N VAL A 17 9.81 -21.79 -24.65
CA VAL A 17 9.57 -20.35 -24.47
C VAL A 17 9.65 -19.98 -22.98
N PRO A 18 10.57 -19.10 -22.56
CA PRO A 18 10.62 -18.60 -21.20
C PRO A 18 9.34 -17.82 -20.86
N PRO A 19 8.83 -17.90 -19.61
CA PRO A 19 7.70 -17.06 -19.20
C PRO A 19 8.08 -15.58 -19.34
N LEU A 20 7.15 -14.81 -19.92
CA LEU A 20 7.26 -13.39 -20.23
C LEU A 20 7.89 -12.61 -19.06
N VAL A 21 9.04 -11.99 -19.32
CA VAL A 21 9.69 -11.07 -18.39
C VAL A 21 8.84 -9.80 -18.31
N HIS A 22 8.04 -9.66 -17.26
CA HIS A 22 7.42 -8.37 -16.94
C HIS A 22 8.54 -7.43 -16.47
N THR A 23 8.90 -6.44 -17.31
CA THR A 23 9.85 -5.38 -16.93
C THR A 23 9.20 -4.52 -15.85
N PHE A 24 9.60 -4.72 -14.61
CA PHE A 24 9.14 -3.91 -13.49
C PHE A 24 9.89 -2.57 -13.50
N GLU A 25 9.21 -1.49 -13.85
CA GLU A 25 9.76 -0.15 -13.64
C GLU A 25 9.74 0.13 -12.14
N GLN A 26 10.92 0.28 -11.55
CA GLN A 26 11.07 0.55 -10.12
C GLN A 26 10.64 1.99 -9.86
N VAL A 27 9.37 2.19 -9.48
CA VAL A 27 8.89 3.47 -8.96
C VAL A 27 9.66 3.78 -7.67
N GLU A 28 10.20 5.00 -7.55
CA GLU A 28 10.85 5.49 -6.33
C GLU A 28 9.88 5.32 -5.15
N THR A 29 10.14 4.30 -4.33
CA THR A 29 9.31 3.97 -3.18
C THR A 29 9.91 4.67 -1.97
N GLN A 30 9.38 5.85 -1.64
CA GLN A 30 9.58 6.40 -0.30
C GLN A 30 8.59 5.69 0.64
N SER A 31 9.04 4.65 1.33
CA SER A 31 8.32 4.14 2.49
C SER A 31 8.30 5.24 3.55
N VAL A 32 7.16 5.90 3.75
CA VAL A 32 7.01 6.89 4.82
C VAL A 32 7.09 6.18 6.17
N ASN A 33 6.45 5.00 6.26
CA ASN A 33 6.57 4.04 7.36
C ASN A 33 6.16 2.64 6.86
N PRO A 34 6.36 1.55 7.63
CA PRO A 34 6.04 0.18 7.18
C PRO A 34 4.57 -0.03 6.75
N SER A 35 3.66 0.79 7.27
CA SER A 35 2.22 0.72 7.01
C SER A 35 1.73 1.67 5.91
N LEU A 36 2.59 2.55 5.37
CA LEU A 36 2.23 3.55 4.38
C LEU A 36 3.31 3.69 3.31
N TRP A 37 2.89 3.45 2.07
CA TRP A 37 3.72 3.52 0.88
C TRP A 37 3.17 4.54 -0.10
N ARG A 38 4.07 5.32 -0.73
CA ARG A 38 3.73 6.24 -1.80
C ARG A 38 4.38 5.76 -3.10
N ALA A 39 3.59 5.76 -4.16
CA ALA A 39 4.06 5.49 -5.52
C ALA A 39 3.67 6.65 -6.43
N GLU A 40 4.64 7.19 -7.16
CA GLU A 40 4.46 8.23 -8.17
C GLU A 40 4.72 7.64 -9.55
N ILE A 41 3.77 7.82 -10.46
CA ILE A 41 3.80 7.22 -11.79
C ILE A 41 3.89 8.35 -12.80
N SER A 42 5.06 8.48 -13.45
CA SER A 42 5.29 9.57 -14.41
C SER A 42 4.48 9.39 -15.71
N ASN A 43 4.22 8.15 -16.14
CA ASN A 43 3.49 7.85 -17.38
C ASN A 43 2.48 6.69 -17.19
N PRO A 44 1.33 6.93 -16.54
CA PRO A 44 0.35 5.88 -16.27
C PRO A 44 -0.27 5.35 -17.57
N THR A 45 -0.14 4.04 -17.81
CA THR A 45 -0.74 3.36 -18.96
C THR A 45 -1.90 2.47 -18.49
N ALA A 46 -3.00 2.43 -19.25
CA ALA A 46 -4.11 1.51 -18.96
C ALA A 46 -3.61 0.06 -18.89
N GLY A 47 -4.07 -0.70 -17.89
CA GLY A 47 -3.74 -2.12 -17.75
C GLY A 47 -2.42 -2.39 -17.03
N GLN A 48 -1.73 -1.36 -16.54
CA GLN A 48 -0.63 -1.55 -15.60
C GLN A 48 -1.17 -2.04 -14.25
N THR A 49 -0.40 -2.90 -13.59
CA THR A 49 -0.70 -3.37 -12.23
C THR A 49 0.33 -2.79 -11.28
N LEU A 50 -0.13 -2.06 -10.27
CA LEU A 50 0.69 -1.69 -9.13
C LEU A 50 0.92 -2.94 -8.29
N ILE A 51 2.17 -3.25 -7.96
CA ILE A 51 2.52 -4.42 -7.15
C ILE A 51 3.22 -3.95 -5.88
N LEU A 52 2.65 -4.30 -4.72
CA LEU A 52 3.31 -4.15 -3.43
C LEU A 52 3.89 -5.51 -3.02
N LYS A 53 5.23 -5.55 -2.92
CA LYS A 53 6.04 -6.69 -2.50
C LYS A 53 5.97 -6.96 -0.99
N GLN A 54 4.76 -7.03 -0.44
CA GLN A 54 4.44 -7.48 0.91
C GLN A 54 3.52 -8.68 0.81
N THR A 55 3.51 -9.53 1.83
CA THR A 55 2.59 -10.68 1.90
C THR A 55 1.16 -10.21 1.66
N TYR A 56 0.45 -10.92 0.78
CA TYR A 56 -0.93 -10.64 0.45
C TYR A 56 -1.79 -10.60 1.71
N HIS A 57 -2.53 -9.51 1.89
CA HIS A 57 -3.44 -9.37 3.01
C HIS A 57 -4.59 -8.41 2.66
N PRO A 58 -5.86 -8.75 2.95
CA PRO A 58 -7.03 -7.92 2.61
C PRO A 58 -7.07 -6.57 3.34
N GLY A 59 -6.26 -6.41 4.38
CA GLY A 59 -6.07 -5.14 5.10
C GLY A 59 -5.24 -4.10 4.34
N TRP A 60 -4.56 -4.48 3.25
CA TRP A 60 -3.91 -3.51 2.37
C TRP A 60 -4.93 -2.82 1.47
N GLN A 61 -4.89 -1.49 1.42
CA GLN A 61 -5.80 -0.69 0.61
C GLN A 61 -5.00 0.36 -0.16
N ALA A 62 -5.41 0.61 -1.41
CA ALA A 62 -4.78 1.60 -2.27
C ALA A 62 -5.76 2.71 -2.64
N TYR A 63 -5.28 3.95 -2.68
CA TYR A 63 -6.05 5.15 -2.97
C TYR A 63 -5.33 6.00 -4.02
N ALA A 64 -6.07 6.44 -5.04
CA ALA A 64 -5.57 7.37 -6.04
C ALA A 64 -5.73 8.81 -5.55
N LEU A 65 -4.67 9.61 -5.70
CA LEU A 65 -4.73 11.03 -5.37
C LEU A 65 -5.38 11.82 -6.50
N ALA A 66 -6.29 12.72 -6.10
CA ALA A 66 -6.95 13.65 -7.01
C ALA A 66 -6.14 14.94 -7.28
N SER A 67 -5.10 15.22 -6.48
CA SER A 67 -4.32 16.47 -6.56
C SER A 67 -2.83 16.22 -6.37
N THR A 68 -2.03 16.87 -7.20
CA THR A 68 -0.56 16.98 -7.06
C THR A 68 -0.25 18.07 -6.05
N GLY A 69 0.03 17.68 -4.80
CA GLY A 69 0.39 18.59 -3.72
C GLY A 69 1.69 18.19 -3.03
N THR A 70 2.19 19.05 -2.14
CA THR A 70 3.35 18.71 -1.31
C THR A 70 3.05 17.48 -0.44
N PRO A 71 3.89 16.43 -0.49
CA PRO A 71 3.67 15.22 0.30
C PRO A 71 3.74 15.51 1.80
N GLY A 72 2.82 14.93 2.58
CA GLY A 72 2.80 15.07 4.03
C GLY A 72 1.62 14.36 4.70
N LEU A 73 1.69 14.21 6.02
CA LEU A 73 0.73 13.44 6.82
C LEU A 73 -0.72 13.88 6.59
N PHE A 74 -0.98 15.19 6.51
CA PHE A 74 -2.34 15.71 6.29
C PHE A 74 -2.88 15.33 4.92
N GLN A 75 -2.05 15.40 3.87
CA GLN A 75 -2.44 15.01 2.51
C GLN A 75 -2.64 13.49 2.41
N ASP A 76 -1.80 12.71 3.11
CA ASP A 76 -1.95 11.26 3.15
C ASP A 76 -3.27 10.85 3.83
N LEU A 77 -3.56 11.43 5.00
CA LEU A 77 -4.81 11.18 5.71
C LEU A 77 -6.03 11.65 4.91
N SER A 78 -5.98 12.85 4.31
CA SER A 78 -7.10 13.34 3.49
C SER A 78 -7.37 12.41 2.31
N THR A 79 -6.32 11.84 1.70
CA THR A 79 -6.47 10.85 0.62
C THR A 79 -7.07 9.55 1.13
N ILE A 80 -6.67 9.06 2.30
CA ILE A 80 -7.22 7.81 2.87
C ILE A 80 -8.72 7.95 3.17
N PHE A 81 -9.16 9.13 3.62
CA PHE A 81 -10.57 9.36 3.98
C PHE A 81 -11.45 9.89 2.84
N LEU A 82 -10.89 10.65 1.89
CA LEU A 82 -11.64 11.35 0.83
C LEU A 82 -11.20 10.95 -0.59
N GLY A 83 -10.08 10.25 -0.73
CA GLY A 83 -9.53 9.83 -2.02
C GLY A 83 -10.31 8.67 -2.64
N LYS A 84 -10.07 8.45 -3.94
CA LYS A 84 -10.71 7.36 -4.68
C LYS A 84 -9.99 6.05 -4.40
N LYS A 85 -10.65 5.13 -3.70
CA LYS A 85 -10.13 3.77 -3.46
C LYS A 85 -10.02 2.99 -4.77
N LEU A 86 -8.90 2.29 -4.97
CA LEU A 86 -8.77 1.28 -6.01
C LEU A 86 -9.42 -0.01 -5.52
N THR A 87 -10.45 -0.48 -6.21
CA THR A 87 -11.27 -1.63 -5.80
C THR A 87 -10.65 -2.98 -6.14
N ASP A 88 -9.81 -3.01 -7.17
CA ASP A 88 -9.37 -4.27 -7.79
C ASP A 88 -8.10 -4.78 -7.11
N HIS A 89 -8.22 -5.21 -5.85
CA HIS A 89 -7.12 -5.82 -5.09
C HIS A 89 -6.95 -7.29 -5.48
N ILE A 90 -5.79 -7.63 -6.01
CA ILE A 90 -5.48 -8.96 -6.56
C ILE A 90 -4.24 -9.56 -5.91
N LEU A 91 -4.18 -10.90 -5.92
CA LEU A 91 -3.02 -11.68 -5.53
C LEU A 91 -2.06 -11.79 -6.71
N VAL A 92 -0.85 -11.26 -6.58
CA VAL A 92 0.19 -11.29 -7.62
C VAL A 92 1.25 -12.31 -7.25
N ASP A 93 1.65 -13.15 -8.22
CA ASP A 93 2.66 -14.20 -8.06
C ASP A 93 2.44 -15.12 -6.84
N ASN A 94 1.18 -15.29 -6.43
CA ASN A 94 0.77 -16.12 -5.29
C ASN A 94 1.31 -15.66 -3.91
N TRP A 95 1.83 -14.44 -3.78
CA TRP A 95 2.28 -13.93 -2.47
C TRP A 95 2.18 -12.41 -2.29
N ALA A 96 2.13 -11.63 -3.37
CA ALA A 96 2.17 -10.18 -3.33
C ALA A 96 0.78 -9.52 -3.47
N ASN A 97 0.68 -8.27 -3.05
CA ASN A 97 -0.53 -7.47 -3.24
C ASN A 97 -0.45 -6.73 -4.58
N GLY A 98 -1.58 -6.64 -5.30
CA GLY A 98 -1.64 -5.86 -6.54
C GLY A 98 -2.93 -5.08 -6.73
N TRP A 99 -2.86 -4.02 -7.52
CA TRP A 99 -4.02 -3.21 -7.93
C TRP A 99 -3.95 -2.83 -9.41
N SER A 100 -5.07 -2.97 -10.12
CA SER A 100 -5.19 -2.53 -11.51
C SER A 100 -5.26 -1.01 -11.61
N LEU A 101 -4.50 -0.42 -12.55
CA LEU A 101 -4.42 1.01 -12.74
C LEU A 101 -5.22 1.48 -13.96
N SER A 102 -5.94 2.60 -13.77
CA SER A 102 -6.53 3.39 -14.84
C SER A 102 -5.56 4.50 -15.28
N GLN A 103 -5.66 4.94 -16.55
CA GLN A 103 -4.79 5.95 -17.19
C GLN A 103 -4.65 7.28 -16.43
N SER A 104 -5.52 7.56 -15.45
CA SER A 104 -5.54 8.82 -14.69
C SER A 104 -4.70 8.81 -13.39
N ASN A 105 -4.09 7.68 -13.01
CA ASN A 105 -3.56 7.52 -11.66
C ASN A 105 -2.08 7.95 -11.58
N LEU A 106 -1.84 9.24 -11.34
CA LEU A 106 -0.48 9.81 -11.25
C LEU A 106 0.23 9.51 -9.92
N GLN A 107 -0.54 9.41 -8.83
CA GLN A 107 0.01 9.17 -7.50
C GLN A 107 -0.93 8.26 -6.70
N ILE A 108 -0.35 7.27 -6.03
CA ILE A 108 -1.08 6.23 -5.32
C ILE A 108 -0.50 6.10 -3.91
N ILE A 109 -1.39 6.09 -2.92
CA ILE A 109 -1.05 5.76 -1.55
C ILE A 109 -1.56 4.36 -1.25
N VAL A 110 -0.69 3.53 -0.70
CA VAL A 110 -1.05 2.20 -0.20
C VAL A 110 -0.89 2.19 1.31
N ILE A 111 -1.93 1.80 2.03
CA ILE A 111 -1.97 1.78 3.49
C ILE A 111 -2.44 0.43 4.03
N PHE A 112 -1.88 0.02 5.16
CA PHE A 112 -2.36 -1.12 5.93
C PHE A 112 -3.39 -0.66 6.99
N THR A 113 -4.68 -0.85 6.69
CA THR A 113 -5.78 -0.42 7.55
C THR A 113 -5.73 -0.98 8.98
N PRO A 114 -5.33 -2.26 9.22
CA PRO A 114 -5.22 -2.76 10.58
C PRO A 114 -4.26 -1.94 11.46
N GLN A 115 -3.11 -1.52 10.91
CA GLN A 115 -2.16 -0.68 11.63
C GLN A 115 -2.72 0.72 11.92
N LEU A 116 -3.46 1.29 10.96
CA LEU A 116 -4.11 2.59 11.15
C LEU A 116 -5.11 2.55 12.33
N LEU A 117 -5.86 1.45 12.47
CA LEU A 117 -6.78 1.25 13.58
C LEU A 117 -6.04 1.06 14.91
N GLU A 118 -4.93 0.34 14.91
CA GLU A 118 -4.07 0.20 16.10
C GLU A 118 -3.54 1.56 16.58
N TYR A 119 -2.99 2.37 15.67
CA TYR A 119 -2.52 3.73 16.02
C TYR A 119 -3.65 4.60 16.57
N THR A 120 -4.85 4.48 16.01
CA THR A 120 -6.04 5.17 16.52
C THR A 120 -6.39 4.70 17.93
N GLY A 121 -6.33 3.39 18.19
CA GLY A 121 -6.57 2.81 19.50
C GLY A 121 -5.57 3.29 20.56
N PHE A 122 -4.28 3.31 20.23
CA PHE A 122 -3.26 3.83 21.14
C PHE A 122 -3.40 5.32 21.40
N LEU A 123 -3.75 6.12 20.38
CA LEU A 123 -4.02 7.54 20.57
C LEU A 123 -5.16 7.76 21.58
N LEU A 124 -6.27 7.04 21.44
CA LEU A 124 -7.40 7.12 22.35
C LEU A 124 -7.02 6.71 23.79
N LEU A 125 -6.26 5.61 23.92
CA LEU A 125 -5.80 5.12 25.21
C LEU A 125 -4.86 6.13 25.90
N CYS A 126 -3.90 6.69 25.18
CA CYS A 126 -3.00 7.72 25.71
C CYS A 126 -3.77 8.97 26.16
N ASN A 127 -4.76 9.42 25.39
CA ASN A 127 -5.62 10.54 25.77
C ASN A 127 -6.43 10.22 27.03
N MET A 128 -7.00 9.02 27.14
CA MET A 128 -7.74 8.60 28.33
C MET A 128 -6.85 8.62 29.59
N VAL A 129 -5.65 8.04 29.51
CA VAL A 129 -4.69 8.05 30.62
C VAL A 129 -4.31 9.48 31.00
N LEU A 130 -4.05 10.36 30.02
CA LEU A 130 -3.72 11.76 30.26
C LEU A 130 -4.85 12.50 30.99
N ILE A 131 -6.10 12.33 30.53
CA ILE A 131 -7.28 12.94 31.17
C ILE A 131 -7.43 12.44 32.61
N LEU A 132 -7.26 11.14 32.83
CA LEU A 132 -7.33 10.54 34.17
C LEU A 132 -6.26 11.15 35.10
N LEU A 133 -5.03 11.30 34.63
CA LEU A 133 -3.94 11.91 35.41
C LEU A 133 -4.24 13.37 35.75
N ILE A 134 -4.80 14.14 34.82
CA ILE A 134 -5.23 15.53 35.07
C ILE A 134 -6.36 15.56 36.09
N TYR A 135 -7.32 14.65 35.98
CA TYR A 135 -8.44 14.53 36.91
C TYR A 135 -7.95 14.20 38.33
N LEU A 136 -7.07 13.21 38.47
CA LEU A 136 -6.49 12.82 39.76
C LEU A 136 -5.69 13.97 40.37
N LYS A 137 -4.88 14.68 39.58
CA LYS A 137 -4.09 15.84 40.06
C LYS A 137 -4.97 17.00 40.53
N THR A 138 -6.14 17.20 39.93
CA THR A 138 -7.03 18.31 40.29
C THR A 138 -7.91 18.02 41.50
N HIS A 139 -8.08 16.75 41.89
CA HIS A 139 -8.98 16.31 42.96
C HIS A 139 -8.26 15.54 44.09
N ALA A 140 -6.93 15.51 44.08
CA ALA A 140 -6.07 15.04 45.16
C ALA A 140 -5.54 16.23 45.96
#